data_AF-A0A4U0ZW10-F1
#
_entry.id   AF-A0A4U0ZW10-F1
#
_cell.length_a   1.000
_cell.length_b   1.000
_cell.length_c   1.000
_cell.angle_alpha   90.00
_cell.angle_beta   90.00
_cell.angle_gamma   90.00
#
_symmetry.space_group_name_H-M   'P 1'
#
loop_
_entity.id
_entity.type
_entity.pdbx_description
1 polymer ?
#
loop_
_entity_poly.entity_id
_entity_poly.type
_entity_poly.pdbx_seq_one_letter_code
_entity_poly.pdbx_strand_id
1 'polypeptide(L)'
;MYTRYFGLTEKPFAIAPNPRFLYMSELHREALAHLLYGINGEGCIVLFTGGVGTGKTTVCRRLVEQLPEGTDVAVILNPKLNIDDLLKTICEELKITIVSSTPTSKNYIDALNVYLLAAHAKGRNTALIIDEAQNLEPEVLEQLRLLTNLETDTHKLLQIVLIGQPELRDMLAIPALSQVNQRITTRYHLEPLSGKDVAAYIRHRISVAGGDPRSLAIPEKVIRIIHKHSHGIPRLINIICDRALLGAYAENKVSIDVKTAKKAVQEVVTVQQTGRFDGLKMVVPATLILLLLFISLYVVFYDEGRSLEKQLKRLLPAQISTEQQVPAPSATD
;
A
#
# COMPACT_ATOMS: atom_id res chain seq x y z
N MET A 1 18.22 25.03 8.83
CA MET A 1 18.58 25.57 10.16
C MET A 1 19.62 24.69 10.83
N TYR A 2 19.31 23.43 11.20
CA TYR A 2 20.33 22.51 11.73
C TYR A 2 21.42 22.13 10.72
N THR A 3 21.14 22.16 9.41
CA THR A 3 22.10 21.74 8.37
C THR A 3 23.40 22.53 8.45
N ARG A 4 23.33 23.86 8.44
CA ARG A 4 24.52 24.72 8.59
C ARG A 4 25.24 24.51 9.92
N TYR A 5 24.49 24.29 11.01
CA TYR A 5 25.06 24.06 12.34
C TYR A 5 25.93 22.79 12.38
N PHE A 6 25.51 21.72 11.70
CA PHE A 6 26.26 20.47 11.59
C PHE A 6 27.17 20.40 10.35
N GLY A 7 27.38 21.51 9.63
CA GLY A 7 28.24 21.53 8.43
C GLY A 7 27.68 20.75 7.23
N LEU A 8 26.36 20.59 7.15
CA LEU A 8 25.65 19.89 6.07
C LEU A 8 25.17 20.89 5.00
N THR A 9 25.26 20.50 3.73
CA THR A 9 24.78 21.29 2.59
C THR A 9 23.27 21.15 2.39
N GLU A 10 22.73 19.96 2.67
CA GLU A 10 21.31 19.63 2.55
C GLU A 10 20.84 18.75 3.71
N LYS A 11 19.53 18.44 3.79
CA LYS A 11 19.00 17.59 4.85
C LYS A 11 19.34 16.12 4.56
N PRO A 12 20.18 15.43 5.37
CA PRO A 12 20.61 14.06 5.09
C PRO A 12 19.44 13.06 5.19
N PHE A 13 18.43 13.41 5.98
CA PHE A 13 17.38 12.50 6.39
C PHE A 13 15.99 12.88 5.88
N ALA A 14 15.94 13.65 4.79
CA ALA A 14 14.69 13.90 4.08
C ALA A 14 13.99 12.58 3.68
N ILE A 15 12.67 12.56 3.74
CA ILE A 15 11.84 11.40 3.36
C ILE A 15 11.64 11.36 1.83
N ALA A 16 11.76 12.51 1.16
CA ALA A 16 11.62 12.62 -0.27
C ALA A 16 12.62 11.69 -0.99
N PRO A 17 12.17 10.89 -1.97
CA PRO A 17 13.04 9.94 -2.66
C PRO A 17 14.05 10.68 -3.53
N ASN A 18 15.32 10.67 -3.11
CA ASN A 18 16.45 11.20 -3.88
C ASN A 18 17.46 10.06 -4.14
N PRO A 19 17.72 9.68 -5.41
CA PRO A 19 18.62 8.57 -5.75
C PRO A 19 20.05 8.70 -5.20
N ARG A 20 20.53 9.92 -4.96
CA ARG A 20 21.87 10.18 -4.38
C ARG A 20 22.02 9.61 -2.98
N PHE A 21 20.93 9.58 -2.20
CA PHE A 21 20.92 9.11 -0.82
C PHE A 21 20.68 7.59 -0.70
N LEU A 22 20.62 6.88 -1.81
CA LEU A 22 20.46 5.44 -1.80
C LEU A 22 21.74 4.77 -1.31
N TYR A 23 21.66 4.24 -0.09
CA TYR A 23 22.61 3.29 0.42
C TYR A 23 22.28 1.89 -0.11
N MET A 24 23.11 1.38 -1.02
CA MET A 24 23.05 -0.01 -1.47
C MET A 24 23.66 -0.92 -0.41
N SER A 25 22.85 -1.37 0.55
CA SER A 25 23.26 -2.48 1.43
C SER A 25 23.43 -3.77 0.60
N GLU A 26 24.02 -4.79 1.21
CA GLU A 26 24.12 -6.12 0.59
C GLU A 26 22.75 -6.65 0.17
N LEU A 27 21.74 -6.55 1.05
CA LEU A 27 20.34 -6.89 0.76
C LEU A 27 19.79 -6.15 -0.46
N HIS A 28 20.09 -4.85 -0.62
CA HIS A 28 19.62 -4.09 -1.79
C HIS A 28 20.32 -4.53 -3.08
N ARG A 29 21.61 -4.88 -3.00
CA ARG A 29 22.36 -5.40 -4.15
C ARG A 29 21.86 -6.78 -4.57
N GLU A 30 21.62 -7.67 -3.61
CA GLU A 30 21.04 -8.98 -3.84
C GLU A 30 19.64 -8.86 -4.45
N ALA A 31 18.78 -8.02 -3.88
CA ALA A 31 17.45 -7.74 -4.42
C ALA A 31 17.52 -7.32 -5.89
N LEU A 32 18.40 -6.36 -6.21
CA LEU A 32 18.59 -5.86 -7.56
C LEU A 32 19.12 -6.94 -8.50
N ALA A 33 20.08 -7.75 -8.07
CA ALA A 33 20.62 -8.86 -8.85
C ALA A 33 19.54 -9.91 -9.14
N HIS A 34 18.70 -10.25 -8.16
CA HIS A 34 17.56 -11.16 -8.35
C HIS A 34 16.54 -10.62 -9.35
N LEU A 35 16.24 -9.32 -9.27
CA LEU A 35 15.32 -8.66 -10.20
C LEU A 35 15.88 -8.65 -11.64
N LEU A 36 17.15 -8.27 -11.81
CA LEU A 36 17.82 -8.26 -13.11
C LEU A 36 17.92 -9.67 -13.70
N TYR A 37 18.26 -10.67 -12.89
CA TYR A 37 18.27 -12.06 -13.32
C TYR A 37 16.89 -12.52 -13.79
N GLY A 38 15.83 -12.16 -13.05
CA GLY A 38 14.46 -12.51 -13.41
C GLY A 38 13.96 -11.85 -14.71
N ILE A 39 14.40 -10.62 -15.00
CA ILE A 39 14.08 -9.92 -16.27
C ILE A 39 14.85 -10.49 -17.45
N ASN A 40 16.10 -10.91 -17.24
CA ASN A 40 16.95 -11.45 -18.31
C ASN A 40 16.75 -12.95 -18.57
N GLY A 41 16.13 -13.66 -17.63
CA GLY A 41 15.86 -15.09 -17.75
C GLY A 41 14.55 -15.39 -18.49
N GLU A 42 14.26 -16.68 -18.62
CA GLU A 42 13.00 -17.20 -19.20
C GLU A 42 11.80 -17.09 -18.23
N GLY A 43 11.95 -16.33 -17.14
CA GLY A 43 10.96 -16.24 -16.08
C GLY A 43 9.72 -15.44 -16.50
N CYS A 44 8.52 -15.93 -16.17
CA CYS A 44 7.26 -15.20 -16.42
C CYS A 44 7.02 -14.09 -15.40
N ILE A 45 7.14 -14.40 -14.10
CA ILE A 45 6.81 -13.46 -13.02
C ILE A 45 7.89 -13.49 -11.93
N VAL A 46 8.37 -12.31 -11.54
CA VAL A 46 9.26 -12.06 -10.42
C VAL A 46 8.47 -11.37 -9.31
N LEU A 47 8.53 -11.90 -8.09
CA LEU A 47 7.88 -11.31 -6.92
C LEU A 47 8.93 -10.68 -5.99
N PHE A 48 8.82 -9.37 -5.78
CA PHE A 48 9.68 -8.61 -4.89
C PHE A 48 8.86 -7.96 -3.78
N THR A 49 9.04 -8.46 -2.56
CA THR A 49 8.22 -8.03 -1.41
C THR A 49 9.07 -7.43 -0.32
N GLY A 50 8.46 -6.72 0.63
CA GLY A 50 9.15 -6.12 1.75
C GLY A 50 8.25 -5.18 2.53
N GLY A 51 8.53 -4.97 3.81
CA GLY A 51 7.72 -4.09 4.67
C GLY A 51 7.65 -2.64 4.17
N VAL A 52 6.73 -1.85 4.72
CA VAL A 52 6.61 -0.42 4.39
C VAL A 52 7.91 0.32 4.75
N GLY A 53 8.43 1.10 3.81
CA GLY A 53 9.60 1.94 4.05
C GLY A 53 10.95 1.20 4.10
N THR A 54 11.00 -0.08 3.69
CA THR A 54 12.22 -0.90 3.56
C THR A 54 13.14 -0.48 2.41
N GLY A 55 12.61 0.23 1.40
CA GLY A 55 13.39 0.70 0.25
C GLY A 55 12.99 0.11 -1.11
N LYS A 56 11.88 -0.65 -1.18
CA LYS A 56 11.38 -1.27 -2.42
C LYS A 56 11.34 -0.32 -3.64
N THR A 57 10.65 0.81 -3.52
CA THR A 57 10.57 1.81 -4.61
C THR A 57 11.95 2.34 -5.01
N THR A 58 12.91 2.41 -4.07
CA THR A 58 14.28 2.83 -4.38
C THR A 58 15.04 1.77 -5.16
N VAL A 59 14.86 0.48 -4.84
CA VAL A 59 15.37 -0.64 -5.65
C VAL A 59 14.73 -0.65 -7.03
N CYS A 60 13.41 -0.44 -7.13
CA CYS A 60 12.69 -0.36 -8.40
C CYS A 60 13.24 0.73 -9.32
N ARG A 61 13.53 1.93 -8.78
CA ARG A 61 14.14 3.02 -9.58
C ARG A 61 15.52 2.63 -10.11
N ARG A 62 16.34 1.99 -9.28
CA ARG A 62 17.66 1.49 -9.71
C ARG A 62 17.57 0.36 -10.72
N LEU A 63 16.58 -0.51 -10.58
CA LEU A 63 16.30 -1.55 -11.57
C LEU A 63 16.09 -0.91 -12.94
N VAL A 64 15.20 0.07 -13.05
CA VAL A 64 14.92 0.78 -14.31
C VAL A 64 16.18 1.46 -14.87
N GLU A 65 17.00 2.10 -14.02
CA GLU A 65 18.27 2.73 -14.43
C GLU A 65 19.34 1.72 -14.91
N GLN A 66 19.25 0.45 -14.49
CA GLN A 66 20.23 -0.60 -14.81
C GLN A 66 19.69 -1.68 -15.76
N LEU A 67 18.49 -1.48 -16.31
CA LEU A 67 17.99 -2.39 -17.34
C LEU A 67 18.95 -2.42 -18.53
N PRO A 68 19.16 -3.58 -19.16
CA PRO A 68 20.00 -3.68 -20.34
C PRO A 68 19.57 -2.73 -21.46
N GLU A 69 20.54 -2.24 -22.23
CA GLU A 69 20.28 -1.52 -23.47
C GLU A 69 19.51 -2.47 -24.42
N GLY A 70 18.22 -2.19 -24.63
CA GLY A 70 17.35 -3.09 -25.41
C GLY A 70 16.10 -3.56 -24.68
N THR A 71 15.91 -3.22 -23.42
CA THR A 71 14.68 -3.55 -22.69
C THR A 71 13.64 -2.43 -22.81
N ASP A 72 12.48 -2.75 -23.37
CA ASP A 72 11.28 -1.93 -23.29
C ASP A 72 10.62 -2.14 -21.92
N VAL A 73 10.28 -1.05 -21.22
CA VAL A 73 9.77 -1.13 -19.86
C VAL A 73 8.47 -0.33 -19.70
N ALA A 74 7.48 -0.96 -19.07
CA ALA A 74 6.28 -0.30 -18.58
C ALA A 74 6.28 -0.31 -17.05
N VAL A 75 6.00 0.85 -16.43
CA VAL A 75 6.01 0.98 -14.96
C VAL A 75 4.67 1.48 -14.44
N ILE A 76 4.01 0.68 -13.61
CA ILE A 76 2.73 1.01 -12.98
C ILE A 76 2.97 1.22 -11.48
N LEU A 77 2.86 2.45 -11.00
CA LEU A 77 3.13 2.80 -9.59
C LEU A 77 1.89 2.80 -8.68
N ASN A 78 0.69 2.90 -9.26
CA ASN A 78 -0.58 2.96 -8.52
C ASN A 78 -1.60 2.02 -9.15
N PRO A 79 -1.57 0.73 -8.79
CA PRO A 79 -2.30 -0.30 -9.53
C PRO A 79 -3.76 -0.47 -9.07
N LYS A 80 -4.43 0.59 -8.59
CA LYS A 80 -5.89 0.56 -8.33
C LYS A 80 -6.67 0.64 -9.65
N LEU A 81 -6.45 -0.36 -10.49
CA LEU A 81 -6.92 -0.43 -11.87
C LEU A 81 -7.77 -1.68 -12.02
N ASN A 82 -8.88 -1.58 -12.74
CA ASN A 82 -9.56 -2.76 -13.27
C ASN A 82 -8.75 -3.34 -14.45
N ILE A 83 -9.24 -4.43 -15.04
CA ILE A 83 -8.56 -5.12 -16.15
C ILE A 83 -8.34 -4.20 -17.37
N ASP A 84 -9.35 -3.43 -17.76
CA ASP A 84 -9.25 -2.55 -18.94
C ASP A 84 -8.28 -1.41 -18.72
N ASP A 85 -8.33 -0.78 -17.54
CA ASP A 85 -7.43 0.29 -17.15
C ASP A 85 -5.98 -0.21 -17.05
N LEU A 86 -5.75 -1.43 -16.55
CA LEU A 86 -4.43 -2.07 -16.55
C LEU A 86 -3.91 -2.21 -17.98
N LEU A 87 -4.68 -2.85 -18.87
CA LEU A 87 -4.25 -3.11 -20.24
C LEU A 87 -3.99 -1.83 -21.03
N LYS A 88 -4.86 -0.83 -20.84
CA LYS A 88 -4.67 0.51 -21.39
C LYS A 88 -3.38 1.15 -20.90
N THR A 89 -3.14 1.13 -19.58
CA THR A 89 -1.94 1.71 -18.97
C THR A 89 -0.68 1.03 -19.49
N ILE A 90 -0.67 -0.30 -19.64
CA ILE A 90 0.45 -1.04 -20.23
C ILE A 90 0.74 -0.56 -21.65
N CYS A 91 -0.30 -0.41 -22.48
CA CYS A 91 -0.15 0.07 -23.85
C CYS A 91 0.38 1.51 -23.90
N GLU A 92 -0.11 2.40 -23.03
CA GLU A 92 0.34 3.79 -22.93
C GLU A 92 1.82 3.88 -22.52
N GLU A 93 2.24 3.13 -21.50
CA GLU A 93 3.62 3.08 -21.02
C GLU A 93 4.58 2.53 -22.08
N LEU A 94 4.17 1.50 -22.84
CA LEU A 94 4.92 0.94 -23.96
C LEU A 94 4.80 1.76 -25.26
N LYS A 95 4.04 2.86 -25.24
CA LYS A 95 3.78 3.75 -26.40
C LYS A 95 3.15 3.02 -27.59
N ILE A 96 2.28 2.06 -27.32
CA ILE A 96 1.54 1.29 -28.30
C ILE A 96 0.32 2.10 -28.75
N THR A 97 0.18 2.29 -30.06
CA THR A 97 -0.99 2.98 -30.63
C THR A 97 -2.14 2.01 -30.82
N ILE A 98 -3.32 2.36 -30.29
CA ILE A 98 -4.53 1.55 -30.41
C ILE A 98 -5.44 2.15 -31.48
N VAL A 99 -5.71 1.38 -32.54
CA VAL A 99 -6.55 1.80 -33.67
C VAL A 99 -8.00 1.35 -33.41
N SER A 100 -8.68 2.03 -32.48
CA SER A 100 -10.12 1.84 -32.23
C SER A 100 -10.71 3.08 -31.56
N SER A 101 -11.91 3.50 -31.97
CA SER A 101 -12.65 4.59 -31.33
C SER A 101 -13.21 4.22 -29.96
N THR A 102 -13.46 2.92 -29.74
CA THR A 102 -13.93 2.35 -28.47
C THR A 102 -13.16 1.06 -28.19
N PRO A 103 -11.93 1.16 -27.68
CA PRO A 103 -11.08 0.00 -27.45
C PRO A 103 -11.69 -0.95 -26.40
N THR A 104 -11.63 -2.24 -26.69
CA THR A 104 -11.95 -3.32 -25.75
C THR A 104 -10.67 -3.97 -25.22
N SER A 105 -10.76 -4.77 -24.15
CA SER A 105 -9.64 -5.55 -23.62
C SER A 105 -8.93 -6.35 -24.70
N LYS A 106 -9.69 -6.94 -25.63
CA LYS A 106 -9.15 -7.68 -26.77
C LYS A 106 -8.28 -6.80 -27.67
N ASN A 107 -8.71 -5.57 -27.97
CA ASN A 107 -7.92 -4.66 -28.80
C ASN A 107 -6.56 -4.34 -28.16
N TYR A 108 -6.53 -4.14 -26.84
CA TYR A 108 -5.27 -3.92 -26.12
C TYR A 108 -4.37 -5.16 -26.13
N ILE A 109 -4.93 -6.35 -25.88
CA ILE A 109 -4.18 -7.61 -25.89
C ILE A 109 -3.60 -7.89 -27.28
N ASP A 110 -4.40 -7.74 -28.34
CA ASP A 110 -3.96 -7.97 -29.72
C ASP A 110 -2.83 -6.99 -30.10
N ALA A 111 -2.97 -5.71 -29.78
CA ALA A 111 -1.93 -4.71 -30.03
C ALA A 111 -0.66 -4.97 -29.23
N LEU A 112 -0.80 -5.36 -27.95
CA LEU A 112 0.32 -5.75 -27.10
C LEU A 112 1.06 -6.97 -27.68
N ASN A 113 0.34 -8.01 -28.10
CA ASN A 113 0.94 -9.19 -28.70
C ASN A 113 1.77 -8.85 -29.95
N VAL A 114 1.22 -8.04 -30.86
CA VAL A 114 1.93 -7.59 -32.06
C VAL A 114 3.20 -6.81 -31.69
N TYR A 115 3.11 -5.91 -30.71
CA TYR A 115 4.26 -5.15 -30.23
C TYR A 115 5.35 -6.07 -29.65
N LEU A 116 4.96 -6.99 -28.76
CA LEU A 116 5.87 -7.91 -28.09
C LEU A 116 6.62 -8.82 -29.09
N LEU A 117 5.92 -9.34 -30.09
CA LEU A 117 6.54 -10.11 -31.18
C LEU A 117 7.54 -9.27 -32.00
N ALA A 118 7.18 -8.02 -32.31
CA ALA A 118 8.06 -7.11 -33.05
C ALA A 118 9.29 -6.68 -32.24
N ALA A 119 9.16 -6.49 -30.93
CA ALA A 119 10.27 -6.21 -30.03
C ALA A 119 11.22 -7.40 -29.96
N HIS A 120 10.69 -8.61 -29.74
CA HIS A 120 11.47 -9.84 -29.70
C HIS A 120 12.21 -10.13 -31.02
N ALA A 121 11.56 -9.91 -32.17
CA ALA A 121 12.20 -10.06 -33.48
C ALA A 121 13.40 -9.10 -33.69
N LYS A 122 13.48 -8.01 -32.91
CA LYS A 122 14.62 -7.07 -32.88
C LYS A 122 15.63 -7.41 -31.78
N GLY A 123 15.48 -8.54 -31.09
CA GLY A 123 16.31 -8.94 -29.95
C GLY A 123 16.07 -8.09 -28.70
N ARG A 124 14.91 -7.45 -28.57
CA ARG A 124 14.54 -6.63 -27.41
C ARG A 124 13.70 -7.44 -26.42
N ASN A 125 13.88 -7.13 -25.13
CA ASN A 125 13.08 -7.70 -24.05
C ASN A 125 11.99 -6.70 -23.62
N THR A 126 10.88 -7.19 -23.09
CA THR A 126 9.82 -6.31 -22.55
C THR A 126 9.51 -6.64 -21.11
N ALA A 127 9.68 -5.66 -20.22
CA ALA A 127 9.42 -5.80 -18.79
C ALA A 127 8.22 -4.95 -18.34
N LEU A 128 7.31 -5.55 -17.58
CA LEU A 128 6.22 -4.87 -16.89
C LEU A 128 6.49 -4.85 -15.39
N ILE A 129 6.70 -3.66 -14.82
CA ILE A 129 6.94 -3.49 -13.39
C ILE A 129 5.69 -2.90 -12.75
N ILE A 130 5.17 -3.55 -11.72
CA ILE A 130 4.00 -3.10 -10.97
C ILE A 130 4.39 -2.89 -9.50
N ASP A 131 4.45 -1.64 -9.05
CA ASP A 131 4.65 -1.29 -7.64
C ASP A 131 3.32 -1.27 -6.87
N GLU A 132 3.39 -1.49 -5.56
CA GLU A 132 2.23 -1.61 -4.66
C GLU A 132 1.19 -2.66 -5.13
N ALA A 133 1.66 -3.76 -5.71
CA ALA A 133 0.84 -4.82 -6.32
C ALA A 133 -0.09 -5.54 -5.33
N GLN A 134 0.07 -5.38 -4.01
CA GLN A 134 -0.93 -5.84 -3.03
C GLN A 134 -2.28 -5.11 -3.14
N ASN A 135 -2.34 -3.99 -3.86
CA ASN A 135 -3.58 -3.26 -4.12
C ASN A 135 -4.32 -3.77 -5.38
N LEU A 136 -3.76 -4.72 -6.11
CA LEU A 136 -4.43 -5.34 -7.25
C LEU A 136 -5.55 -6.26 -6.76
N GLU A 137 -6.65 -6.28 -7.51
CA GLU A 137 -7.70 -7.27 -7.29
C GLU A 137 -7.27 -8.65 -7.82
N PRO A 138 -7.76 -9.76 -7.24
CA PRO A 138 -7.42 -11.12 -7.69
C PRO A 138 -7.66 -11.36 -9.19
N GLU A 139 -8.74 -10.81 -9.76
CA GLU A 139 -9.06 -10.95 -11.17
C GLU A 139 -8.02 -10.27 -12.08
N VAL A 140 -7.42 -9.17 -11.61
CA VAL A 140 -6.36 -8.46 -12.33
C VAL A 140 -5.04 -9.25 -12.29
N LEU A 141 -4.74 -9.91 -11.17
CA LEU A 141 -3.60 -10.83 -11.09
C LEU A 141 -3.75 -12.04 -12.02
N GLU A 142 -4.97 -12.55 -12.16
CA GLU A 142 -5.29 -13.59 -13.12
C GLU A 142 -5.13 -13.11 -14.56
N GLN A 143 -5.54 -11.86 -14.85
CA GLN A 143 -5.26 -11.26 -16.15
C GLN A 143 -3.76 -11.14 -16.43
N LEU A 144 -2.95 -10.74 -15.43
CA LEU A 144 -1.49 -10.70 -15.57
C LEU A 144 -0.92 -12.10 -15.86
N ARG A 145 -1.44 -13.16 -15.22
CA ARG A 145 -1.09 -14.54 -15.55
C ARG A 145 -1.40 -14.87 -17.01
N LEU A 146 -2.55 -14.46 -17.53
CA LEU A 146 -2.91 -14.68 -18.94
C LEU A 146 -1.95 -13.98 -19.91
N LEU A 147 -1.51 -12.75 -19.60
CA LEU A 147 -0.53 -12.03 -20.41
C LEU A 147 0.82 -12.76 -20.49
N THR A 148 1.19 -13.58 -19.50
CA THR A 148 2.42 -14.40 -19.57
C THR A 148 2.36 -15.56 -20.57
N ASN A 149 1.18 -15.83 -21.15
CA ASN A 149 1.01 -16.76 -22.27
C ASN A 149 1.25 -16.08 -23.63
N LEU A 150 1.56 -14.77 -23.66
CA LEU A 150 2.08 -14.12 -24.86
C LEU A 150 3.53 -14.58 -25.03
N GLU A 151 3.70 -15.62 -25.83
CA GLU A 151 4.95 -16.32 -26.05
C GLU A 151 5.11 -16.79 -27.49
N THR A 152 6.34 -17.08 -27.90
CA THR A 152 6.63 -17.92 -29.07
C THR A 152 6.73 -19.38 -28.63
N ASP A 153 6.89 -20.30 -29.57
CA ASP A 153 7.11 -21.72 -29.26
C ASP A 153 8.35 -21.99 -28.38
N THR A 154 9.25 -20.99 -28.25
CA THR A 154 10.54 -21.14 -27.57
C THR A 154 10.83 -20.07 -26.51
N HIS A 155 10.09 -18.94 -26.50
CA HIS A 155 10.44 -17.80 -25.63
C HIS A 155 9.21 -17.07 -25.09
N LYS A 156 9.27 -16.70 -23.82
CA LYS A 156 8.35 -15.75 -23.19
C LYS A 156 8.64 -14.33 -23.67
N LEU A 157 7.60 -13.59 -24.04
CA LEU A 157 7.75 -12.25 -24.60
C LEU A 157 7.61 -11.12 -23.57
N LEU A 158 7.02 -11.41 -22.41
CA LEU A 158 6.75 -10.44 -21.36
C LEU A 158 7.22 -10.94 -20.00
N GLN A 159 8.13 -10.20 -19.37
CA GLN A 159 8.58 -10.43 -17.99
C GLN A 159 7.82 -9.50 -17.05
N ILE A 160 7.16 -10.04 -16.03
CA ILE A 160 6.39 -9.25 -15.05
C ILE A 160 7.13 -9.20 -13.72
N VAL A 161 7.33 -8.01 -13.15
CA VAL A 161 7.87 -7.80 -11.81
C VAL A 161 6.78 -7.23 -10.91
N LEU A 162 6.30 -8.03 -9.98
CA LEU A 162 5.33 -7.63 -8.97
C LEU A 162 6.07 -7.17 -7.71
N ILE A 163 5.97 -5.88 -7.40
CA ILE A 163 6.56 -5.26 -6.22
C ILE A 163 5.44 -4.94 -5.22
N GLY A 164 5.59 -5.39 -3.99
CA GLY A 164 4.52 -5.20 -3.01
C GLY A 164 4.92 -5.40 -1.56
N GLN A 165 3.93 -5.28 -0.70
CA GLN A 165 4.06 -5.53 0.74
C GLN A 165 3.88 -7.03 1.05
N PRO A 166 4.20 -7.52 2.27
CA PRO A 166 4.07 -8.94 2.62
C PRO A 166 2.67 -9.53 2.31
N GLU A 167 1.63 -8.71 2.41
CA GLU A 167 0.23 -9.04 2.13
C GLU A 167 0.02 -9.57 0.69
N LEU A 168 0.87 -9.16 -0.26
CA LEU A 168 0.86 -9.71 -1.62
C LEU A 168 1.20 -11.21 -1.62
N ARG A 169 2.10 -11.67 -0.75
CA ARG A 169 2.45 -13.09 -0.62
C ARG A 169 1.26 -13.88 -0.08
N ASP A 170 0.60 -13.32 0.92
CA ASP A 170 -0.56 -13.95 1.56
C ASP A 170 -1.73 -14.06 0.56
N MET A 171 -1.96 -12.99 -0.20
CA MET A 171 -2.93 -12.99 -1.30
C MET A 171 -2.59 -14.04 -2.35
N LEU A 172 -1.34 -14.12 -2.82
CA LEU A 172 -0.93 -15.13 -3.82
C LEU A 172 -0.99 -16.58 -3.29
N ALA A 173 -1.03 -16.78 -1.97
CA ALA A 173 -1.15 -18.09 -1.36
C ALA A 173 -2.59 -18.61 -1.32
N ILE A 174 -3.61 -17.78 -1.62
CA ILE A 174 -5.00 -18.23 -1.62
C ILE A 174 -5.25 -19.23 -2.78
N PRO A 175 -6.13 -20.24 -2.60
CA PRO A 175 -6.37 -21.26 -3.63
C PRO A 175 -6.78 -20.69 -5.00
N ALA A 176 -7.57 -19.62 -5.01
CA ALA A 176 -8.02 -18.95 -6.24
C ALA A 176 -6.88 -18.37 -7.09
N LEU A 177 -5.73 -18.04 -6.49
CA LEU A 177 -4.56 -17.50 -7.19
C LEU A 177 -3.42 -18.52 -7.31
N SER A 178 -3.69 -19.80 -7.05
CA SER A 178 -2.69 -20.87 -7.15
C SER A 178 -2.01 -20.93 -8.52
N GLN A 179 -2.75 -20.68 -9.61
CA GLN A 179 -2.20 -20.66 -10.97
C GLN A 179 -1.26 -19.48 -11.20
N VAL A 180 -1.59 -18.30 -10.65
CA VAL A 180 -0.69 -17.13 -10.70
C VAL A 180 0.58 -17.42 -9.90
N ASN A 181 0.43 -17.99 -8.70
CA ASN A 181 1.54 -18.29 -7.80
C ASN A 181 2.52 -19.30 -8.41
N GLN A 182 2.04 -20.27 -9.21
CA GLN A 182 2.88 -21.21 -9.95
C GLN A 182 3.70 -20.57 -11.07
N ARG A 183 3.26 -19.43 -11.63
CA ARG A 183 4.02 -18.69 -12.66
C ARG A 183 5.13 -17.81 -12.11
N ILE A 184 5.21 -17.66 -10.78
CA ILE A 184 6.26 -16.89 -10.12
C ILE A 184 7.52 -17.75 -10.03
N THR A 185 8.53 -17.40 -10.82
CA THR A 185 9.80 -18.13 -10.92
C THR A 185 10.81 -17.66 -9.87
N THR A 186 10.77 -16.39 -9.51
CA THR A 186 11.71 -15.79 -8.55
C THR A 186 10.95 -15.05 -7.46
N ARG A 187 11.34 -15.26 -6.20
CA ARG A 187 10.80 -14.56 -5.03
C ARG A 187 11.95 -13.97 -4.23
N TYR A 188 11.88 -12.68 -3.95
CA TYR A 188 12.80 -12.02 -3.03
C TYR A 188 12.02 -11.21 -2.00
N HIS A 189 12.42 -11.30 -0.74
CA HIS A 189 11.86 -10.52 0.35
C HIS A 189 12.93 -9.58 0.91
N LEU A 190 12.71 -8.27 0.77
CA LEU A 190 13.60 -7.25 1.30
C LEU A 190 13.39 -7.09 2.80
N GLU A 191 14.32 -7.65 3.54
CA GLU A 191 14.38 -7.52 4.99
C GLU A 191 14.82 -6.10 5.42
N PRO A 192 14.42 -5.63 6.63
CA PRO A 192 14.95 -4.41 7.21
C PRO A 192 16.47 -4.46 7.42
N LEU A 193 17.09 -3.28 7.55
CA LEU A 193 18.54 -3.18 7.75
C LEU A 193 18.99 -3.78 9.09
N SER A 194 20.10 -4.51 9.06
CA SER A 194 20.78 -4.97 10.27
C SER A 194 21.33 -3.79 11.08
N GLY A 195 21.65 -4.00 12.37
CA GLY A 195 22.24 -2.94 13.20
C GLY A 195 23.55 -2.37 12.61
N LYS A 196 24.36 -3.23 11.97
CA LYS A 196 25.58 -2.82 11.26
C LYS A 196 25.25 -1.96 10.04
N ASP A 197 24.24 -2.35 9.27
CA ASP A 197 23.77 -1.59 8.11
C ASP A 197 23.13 -0.27 8.50
N VAL A 198 22.43 -0.17 9.62
CA VAL A 198 21.89 1.11 10.12
C VAL A 198 23.01 2.11 10.35
N ALA A 199 24.11 1.68 10.97
CA ALA A 199 25.27 2.55 11.17
C ALA A 199 25.84 3.05 9.84
N ALA A 200 26.02 2.13 8.88
CA ALA A 200 26.55 2.47 7.55
C ALA A 200 25.59 3.36 6.75
N TYR A 201 24.29 3.09 6.81
CA TYR A 201 23.22 3.87 6.20
C TYR A 201 23.21 5.32 6.68
N ILE A 202 23.25 5.52 8.01
CA ILE A 202 23.27 6.86 8.62
C ILE A 202 24.52 7.62 8.16
N ARG A 203 25.70 6.99 8.22
CA ARG A 203 26.96 7.60 7.77
C ARG A 203 26.95 7.96 6.29
N HIS A 204 26.46 7.05 5.44
CA HIS A 204 26.33 7.27 4.01
C HIS A 204 25.50 8.53 3.73
N ARG A 205 24.34 8.67 4.36
CA ARG A 205 23.47 9.83 4.12
C ARG A 205 24.04 11.14 4.66
N ILE A 206 24.76 11.13 5.77
CA ILE A 206 25.51 12.31 6.25
C ILE A 206 26.56 12.73 5.22
N SER A 207 27.32 11.76 4.69
CA SER A 207 28.35 12.01 3.68
C SER A 207 27.77 12.58 2.38
N VAL A 208 26.67 12.02 1.88
CA VAL A 208 25.97 12.53 0.68
C VAL A 208 25.46 13.95 0.88
N ALA A 209 25.05 14.32 2.10
CA ALA A 209 24.66 15.68 2.46
C ALA A 209 25.83 16.63 2.72
N GLY A 210 27.05 16.25 2.34
CA GLY A 210 28.26 17.07 2.46
C GLY A 210 28.86 17.16 3.87
N GLY A 211 28.32 16.43 4.85
CA GLY A 211 28.89 16.37 6.19
C GLY A 211 30.01 15.34 6.30
N ASP A 212 30.91 15.53 7.27
CA ASP A 212 31.86 14.49 7.65
C ASP A 212 31.18 13.50 8.64
N PRO A 213 31.01 12.22 8.28
CA PRO A 213 30.42 11.23 9.18
C PRO A 213 31.21 11.01 10.47
N ARG A 214 32.48 11.46 10.53
CA ARG A 214 33.33 11.42 11.73
C ARG A 214 33.14 12.64 12.63
N SER A 215 32.75 13.79 12.07
CA SER A 215 32.54 15.02 12.84
C SER A 215 31.18 15.04 13.53
N LEU A 216 30.14 14.53 12.88
CA LEU A 216 28.84 14.29 13.50
C LEU A 216 28.87 12.97 14.27
N ALA A 217 29.42 13.01 15.48
CA ALA A 217 29.51 11.82 16.33
C ALA A 217 28.11 11.31 16.68
N ILE A 218 27.76 10.14 16.12
CA ILE A 218 26.60 9.35 16.54
C ILE A 218 27.13 8.13 17.28
N PRO A 219 27.13 8.15 18.63
CA PRO A 219 27.68 7.06 19.43
C PRO A 219 27.00 5.73 19.11
N GLU A 220 27.74 4.63 19.25
CA GLU A 220 27.20 3.27 19.05
C GLU A 220 25.95 3.00 19.89
N LYS A 221 25.88 3.56 21.11
CA LYS A 221 24.69 3.48 21.97
C LYS A 221 23.46 4.13 21.32
N VAL A 222 23.64 5.24 20.60
CA VAL A 222 22.56 5.93 19.87
C VAL A 222 22.14 5.13 18.65
N ILE A 223 23.09 4.56 17.90
CA ILE A 223 22.81 3.67 16.76
C ILE A 223 21.95 2.48 17.22
N ARG A 224 22.28 1.84 18.34
CA ARG A 224 21.47 0.75 18.92
C ARG A 224 20.06 1.18 19.29
N ILE A 225 19.87 2.40 19.84
CA ILE A 225 18.55 2.95 20.14
C ILE A 225 17.76 3.16 18.84
N ILE A 226 18.38 3.78 17.83
CA ILE A 226 17.74 4.01 16.54
C ILE A 226 17.36 2.68 15.89
N HIS A 227 18.26 1.70 15.83
CA HIS A 227 17.97 0.37 15.27
C HIS A 227 16.83 -0.33 16.02
N LYS A 228 16.88 -0.36 17.35
CA LYS A 228 15.84 -0.97 18.19
C LYS A 228 14.44 -0.40 17.93
N HIS A 229 14.33 0.92 17.77
CA HIS A 229 13.02 1.57 17.61
C HIS A 229 12.56 1.70 16.16
N SER A 230 13.50 1.74 15.20
CA SER A 230 13.17 1.69 13.77
C SER A 230 12.96 0.26 13.26
N HIS A 231 13.38 -0.76 14.01
CA HIS A 231 13.47 -2.14 13.55
C HIS A 231 14.29 -2.29 12.25
N GLY A 232 15.24 -1.38 12.02
CA GLY A 232 16.03 -1.36 10.79
C GLY A 232 15.32 -0.78 9.56
N ILE A 233 14.09 -0.27 9.69
CA ILE A 233 13.32 0.28 8.57
C ILE A 233 13.88 1.65 8.18
N PRO A 234 14.44 1.84 6.96
CA PRO A 234 15.00 3.10 6.50
C PRO A 234 14.10 4.30 6.74
N ARG A 235 12.81 4.25 6.35
CA ARG A 235 11.89 5.38 6.58
C ARG A 235 11.84 5.81 8.06
N LEU A 236 11.80 4.87 9.01
CA LEU A 236 11.79 5.20 10.43
C LEU A 236 13.13 5.71 10.92
N ILE A 237 14.24 5.14 10.45
CA ILE A 237 15.59 5.66 10.71
C ILE A 237 15.67 7.12 10.30
N ASN A 238 15.13 7.47 9.12
CA ASN A 238 15.14 8.84 8.60
C ASN A 238 14.43 9.80 9.55
N ILE A 239 13.21 9.45 9.94
CA ILE A 239 12.39 10.30 10.79
C ILE A 239 13.05 10.49 12.16
N ILE A 240 13.52 9.39 12.78
CA ILE A 240 14.18 9.44 14.09
C ILE A 240 15.45 10.31 14.02
N CYS A 241 16.28 10.13 12.99
CA CYS A 241 17.53 10.88 12.87
C CYS A 241 17.30 12.37 12.56
N ASP A 242 16.32 12.71 11.72
CA ASP A 242 15.96 14.12 11.45
C ASP A 242 15.51 14.83 12.73
N ARG A 243 14.65 14.17 13.53
CA ARG A 243 14.21 14.68 14.84
C ARG A 243 15.35 14.79 15.84
N ALA A 244 16.25 13.81 15.87
CA ALA A 244 17.40 13.82 16.76
C ALA A 244 18.38 14.96 16.42
N LEU A 245 18.63 15.24 15.13
CA LEU A 245 19.42 16.38 14.70
C LEU A 245 18.76 17.71 15.06
N LEU A 246 17.45 17.83 14.86
CA LEU A 246 16.69 19.02 15.25
C LEU A 246 16.78 19.27 16.77
N GLY A 247 16.62 18.22 17.58
CA GLY A 247 16.71 18.31 19.04
C GLY A 247 18.11 18.65 19.54
N ALA A 248 19.15 18.05 18.94
CA ALA A 248 20.54 18.39 19.26
C ALA A 248 20.84 19.86 18.92
N TYR A 249 20.37 20.34 17.76
CA TYR A 249 20.49 21.74 17.36
C TYR A 249 19.78 22.69 18.34
N ALA A 250 18.54 22.38 18.74
CA ALA A 250 17.77 23.20 19.68
C ALA A 250 18.44 23.31 21.07
N GLU A 251 19.21 22.31 21.47
CA GLU A 251 19.97 22.26 22.72
C GLU A 251 21.44 22.70 22.55
N ASN A 252 21.83 23.23 21.38
CA ASN A 252 23.21 23.63 21.03
C ASN A 252 24.25 22.52 21.25
N LYS A 253 23.91 21.26 20.94
CA LYS A 253 24.79 20.10 21.06
C LYS A 253 25.48 19.76 19.74
N VAL A 254 26.77 19.49 19.81
CA VAL A 254 27.61 19.07 18.67
C VAL A 254 27.42 17.59 18.27
N SER A 255 26.74 16.79 19.10
CA SER A 255 26.50 15.36 18.87
C SER A 255 25.11 14.93 19.32
N ILE A 256 24.58 13.85 18.73
CA ILE A 256 23.35 13.22 19.21
C ILE A 256 23.70 12.34 20.41
N ASP A 257 23.22 12.68 21.60
CA ASP A 257 23.36 11.84 22.79
C ASP A 257 22.16 10.90 22.98
N VAL A 258 22.25 10.01 23.98
CA VAL A 258 21.20 9.04 24.33
C VAL A 258 19.89 9.71 24.73
N LYS A 259 19.93 10.86 25.41
CA LYS A 259 18.73 11.57 25.87
C LYS A 259 17.98 12.18 24.68
N THR A 260 18.70 12.85 23.80
CA THR A 260 18.16 13.42 22.55
C THR A 260 17.59 12.33 21.64
N ALA A 261 18.30 11.20 21.48
CA ALA A 261 17.82 10.07 20.69
C ALA A 261 16.52 9.47 21.24
N LYS A 262 16.42 9.26 22.57
CA LYS A 262 15.19 8.77 23.22
C LYS A 262 14.03 9.73 23.05
N LYS A 263 14.26 11.04 23.18
CA LYS A 263 13.23 12.06 22.97
C LYS A 263 12.72 12.04 21.53
N ALA A 264 13.63 11.99 20.55
CA ALA A 264 13.28 11.85 19.14
C ALA A 264 12.44 10.60 18.85
N VAL A 265 12.80 9.46 19.44
CA VAL A 265 12.01 8.22 19.33
C VAL A 265 10.60 8.40 19.89
N GLN A 266 10.46 9.00 21.08
CA GLN A 266 9.15 9.22 21.71
C GLN A 266 8.25 10.08 20.81
N GLU A 267 8.78 11.17 20.25
CA GLU A 267 8.04 12.03 19.33
C GLU A 267 7.54 11.27 18.09
N VAL A 268 8.35 10.36 17.53
CA VAL A 268 7.96 9.54 16.38
C VAL A 268 6.89 8.52 16.73
N VAL A 269 7.00 7.87 17.90
CA VAL A 269 6.02 6.88 18.37
C VAL A 269 4.67 7.54 18.67
N THR A 270 4.65 8.72 19.30
CA THR A 270 3.41 9.45 19.60
C THR A 270 2.64 9.85 18.33
N VAL A 271 3.36 10.18 17.25
CA VAL A 271 2.74 10.47 15.94
C VAL A 271 2.19 9.20 15.28
N GLN A 272 2.81 8.03 15.48
CA GLN A 272 2.27 6.76 14.97
C GLN A 272 1.04 6.27 15.75
N GLN A 273 0.96 6.53 17.05
CA GLN A 273 -0.16 6.10 17.88
C GLN A 273 -1.41 6.98 17.73
N THR A 274 -1.26 8.25 17.37
CA THR A 274 -2.40 9.15 17.10
C THR A 274 -3.16 8.82 15.81
N GLY A 275 -2.61 7.95 14.95
CA GLY A 275 -3.31 7.35 13.80
C GLY A 275 -4.09 6.06 14.10
N ARG A 276 -3.90 5.45 15.28
CA ARG A 276 -4.83 4.45 15.83
C ARG A 276 -5.83 5.20 16.71
N PHE A 277 -6.87 5.75 16.11
CA PHE A 277 -8.05 6.13 16.89
C PHE A 277 -8.55 4.86 17.58
N ASP A 278 -8.45 4.84 18.92
CA ASP A 278 -9.14 3.93 19.84
C ASP A 278 -10.66 4.12 19.67
N GLY A 279 -11.22 3.75 18.51
CA GLY A 279 -12.65 3.78 18.24
C GLY A 279 -13.42 2.92 19.26
N LEU A 280 -12.75 1.91 19.84
CA LEU A 280 -13.37 1.03 20.82
C LEU A 280 -13.64 1.70 22.18
N LYS A 281 -12.91 2.76 22.55
CA LYS A 281 -13.14 3.46 23.84
C LYS A 281 -14.25 4.51 23.76
N MET A 282 -14.57 5.04 22.57
CA MET A 282 -15.72 5.94 22.37
C MET A 282 -17.01 5.20 22.02
N VAL A 283 -16.94 3.98 21.47
CA VAL A 283 -18.15 3.20 21.12
C VAL A 283 -18.93 2.77 22.37
N VAL A 284 -18.25 2.34 23.44
CA VAL A 284 -18.93 1.87 24.67
C VAL A 284 -19.84 2.95 25.30
N PRO A 285 -19.39 4.19 25.58
CA PRO A 285 -20.27 5.22 26.12
C PRO A 285 -21.33 5.68 25.10
N ALA A 286 -21.01 5.74 23.80
CA ALA A 286 -21.96 6.15 22.77
C ALA A 286 -23.11 5.15 22.59
N THR A 287 -22.83 3.84 22.63
CA THR A 287 -23.87 2.80 22.59
C THR A 287 -24.78 2.85 23.81
N LEU A 288 -24.24 3.16 24.99
CA LEU A 288 -25.02 3.27 26.22
C LEU A 288 -25.96 4.47 26.19
N ILE A 289 -25.49 5.61 25.66
CA ILE A 289 -26.31 6.81 25.45
C ILE A 289 -27.40 6.54 24.41
N LEU A 290 -27.08 5.87 23.29
CA LEU A 290 -28.06 5.54 22.26
C LEU A 290 -29.13 4.57 22.80
N LEU A 291 -28.73 3.59 23.62
CA LEU A 291 -29.65 2.66 24.28
C LEU A 291 -30.58 3.39 25.26
N LEU A 292 -30.04 4.31 26.06
CA LEU A 292 -30.83 5.13 26.99
C LEU A 292 -31.81 6.05 26.26
N LEU A 293 -31.40 6.66 25.15
CA LEU A 293 -32.28 7.44 24.28
C LEU A 293 -33.39 6.56 23.68
N PHE A 294 -33.05 5.35 23.22
CA PHE A 294 -34.04 4.43 22.65
C PHE A 294 -35.06 3.95 23.69
N ILE A 295 -34.60 3.64 24.91
CA ILE A 295 -35.48 3.28 26.04
C ILE A 295 -36.37 4.48 26.40
N SER A 296 -35.82 5.69 26.47
CA SER A 296 -36.58 6.91 26.73
C SER A 296 -37.66 7.12 25.67
N LEU A 297 -37.32 6.96 24.39
CA LEU A 297 -38.26 7.12 23.28
C LEU A 297 -39.37 6.05 23.35
N TYR A 298 -39.00 4.79 23.62
CA TYR A 298 -39.96 3.70 23.76
C TYR A 298 -40.95 3.95 24.90
N VAL A 299 -40.49 4.45 26.05
CA VAL A 299 -41.37 4.78 27.18
C VAL A 299 -42.36 5.90 26.81
N VAL A 300 -41.90 6.95 26.13
CA VAL A 300 -42.76 8.06 25.68
C VAL A 300 -43.82 7.56 24.70
N PHE A 301 -43.43 6.81 23.67
CA PHE A 301 -44.37 6.26 22.69
C PHE A 301 -45.33 5.23 23.30
N TYR A 302 -44.88 4.44 24.27
CA TYR A 302 -45.74 3.48 24.97
C TYR A 302 -46.80 4.17 25.83
N ASP A 303 -46.45 5.29 26.51
CA ASP A 303 -47.40 6.06 27.30
C ASP A 303 -48.40 6.82 26.42
N GLU A 304 -47.93 7.39 25.31
CA GLU A 304 -48.77 8.09 24.33
C GLU A 304 -49.75 7.12 23.63
N GLY A 305 -49.29 5.91 23.29
CA GLY A 305 -50.14 4.83 22.79
C GLY A 305 -51.24 4.41 23.77
N ARG A 306 -50.92 4.34 25.07
CA ARG A 306 -51.92 4.07 26.13
C ARG A 306 -52.93 5.19 26.31
N SER A 307 -52.50 6.45 26.12
CA SER A 307 -53.38 7.62 26.16
C SER A 307 -54.39 7.60 25.01
N LEU A 308 -53.92 7.30 23.80
CA LEU A 308 -54.75 7.11 22.61
C LEU A 308 -55.74 5.95 22.76
N GLU A 309 -55.30 4.81 23.30
CA GLU A 309 -56.18 3.66 23.51
C GLU A 309 -57.29 3.96 24.54
N LYS A 310 -56.98 4.73 25.59
CA LYS A 310 -57.97 5.22 26.56
C LYS A 310 -58.94 6.24 25.96
N GLN A 311 -58.49 7.11 25.06
CA GLN A 311 -59.36 8.04 24.35
C GLN A 311 -60.27 7.32 23.35
N LEU A 312 -59.74 6.35 22.59
CA LEU A 312 -60.50 5.56 21.64
C LEU A 312 -61.60 4.73 22.32
N LYS A 313 -61.28 4.09 23.47
CA LYS A 313 -62.26 3.34 24.28
C LYS A 313 -63.31 4.23 24.94
N ARG A 314 -63.06 5.53 25.13
CA ARG A 314 -64.05 6.51 25.60
C ARG A 314 -64.97 7.03 24.48
N LEU A 315 -64.52 7.01 23.23
CA LEU A 315 -65.29 7.47 22.07
C LEU A 315 -66.14 6.36 21.42
N LEU A 316 -65.85 5.09 21.70
CA LEU A 316 -66.52 3.92 21.10
C LEU A 316 -67.74 3.28 21.84
N PRO A 317 -68.21 3.68 23.03
CA PRO A 317 -69.39 3.06 23.63
C PRO A 317 -70.65 3.91 23.40
N ALA A 318 -71.07 4.12 22.14
CA ALA A 318 -72.36 4.77 21.88
C ALA A 318 -72.98 4.60 20.47
N GLN A 319 -72.55 3.67 19.59
CA GLN A 319 -73.21 3.53 18.28
C GLN A 319 -73.21 2.10 17.73
N ILE A 320 -73.88 1.16 18.42
CA ILE A 320 -74.46 -0.05 17.78
C ILE A 320 -75.77 -0.36 18.49
N SER A 321 -76.82 0.44 18.24
CA SER A 321 -78.21 0.14 18.65
C SER A 321 -79.22 1.03 17.91
N THR A 322 -79.26 1.07 16.58
CA THR A 322 -80.50 1.37 15.83
C THR A 322 -80.36 1.09 14.33
N GLU A 323 -81.42 0.47 13.79
CA GLU A 323 -81.77 0.32 12.37
C GLU A 323 -80.92 -0.68 11.53
N GLN A 324 -81.49 -1.63 10.79
CA GLN A 324 -82.83 -1.69 10.22
C GLN A 324 -83.19 -3.13 9.83
N GLN A 325 -84.40 -3.54 10.22
CA GLN A 325 -85.14 -4.69 9.67
C GLN A 325 -85.39 -4.50 8.17
N VAL A 326 -85.22 -5.57 7.39
CA VAL A 326 -85.82 -5.74 6.05
C VAL A 326 -86.62 -7.05 6.08
N PRO A 327 -87.91 -7.06 5.63
CA PRO A 327 -88.85 -8.14 5.91
C PRO A 327 -88.79 -9.30 4.89
N ALA A 328 -89.25 -10.47 5.33
CA ALA A 328 -89.46 -11.68 4.52
C ALA A 328 -90.75 -11.62 3.69
N PRO A 329 -90.83 -12.41 2.60
CA PRO A 329 -92.12 -12.93 2.14
C PRO A 329 -92.16 -14.46 2.03
N SER A 330 -93.24 -14.99 2.61
CA SER A 330 -94.12 -16.09 2.16
C SER A 330 -93.57 -17.50 1.86
N ALA A 331 -94.16 -18.45 2.58
CA ALA A 331 -94.16 -19.90 2.33
C ALA A 331 -95.37 -20.34 1.46
N THR A 332 -95.37 -21.63 1.07
CA THR A 332 -96.38 -22.48 0.39
C THR A 332 -96.59 -22.18 -1.12
N ASP A 333 -96.54 -23.13 -2.06
CA ASP A 333 -96.83 -24.58 -2.05
C ASP A 333 -95.70 -25.47 -2.61
#